data_AF-A0A4V2A006-F1
#
_entry.id   AF-A0A4V2A006-F1
#
_cell.length_a   1.000
_cell.length_b   1.000
_cell.length_c   1.000
_cell.angle_alpha   90.00
_cell.angle_beta   90.00
_cell.angle_gamma   90.00
#
_symmetry.space_group_name_H-M   'P 1'
#
loop_
_entity.id
_entity.type
_entity.pdbx_description
1 polymer ?
#
loop_
_entity_poly.entity_id
_entity_poly.type
_entity_poly.pdbx_seq_one_letter_code
_entity_poly.pdbx_strand_id
1 'polypeptide(L)'
;MKKKTINVLAVVALFSGIMFTSCLKDKNEVTPAPSITGNFDGVFKKLKKRTTGTGFDTVYKHGFAVRMKADSGYTAVSDSVSHSNSNGTFENDYNYIQFSDKTYTSGTTKLHLQGLYNYAFDGTRLQFLAGSGDTVLYFYDLRKTGN
;
A
#
# COMPACT_ATOMS: atom_id res chain seq x y z
N MET A 1 -26.80 -16.52 32.36
CA MET A 1 -26.04 -17.08 31.21
C MET A 1 -24.69 -16.40 31.14
N LYS A 2 -23.59 -17.17 31.14
CA LYS A 2 -22.21 -16.71 31.40
C LYS A 2 -21.60 -16.02 30.17
N LYS A 3 -21.03 -14.82 30.38
CA LYS A 3 -20.22 -14.09 29.40
C LYS A 3 -18.89 -14.81 29.21
N LYS A 4 -18.55 -15.18 27.97
CA LYS A 4 -17.23 -15.72 27.62
C LYS A 4 -16.29 -14.56 27.33
N THR A 5 -15.44 -14.22 28.28
CA THR A 5 -14.23 -13.43 28.07
C THR A 5 -13.19 -14.35 27.43
N ILE A 6 -12.76 -14.01 26.21
CA ILE A 6 -11.69 -14.73 25.51
C ILE A 6 -10.37 -14.07 25.92
N ASN A 7 -9.51 -14.85 26.56
CA ASN A 7 -8.18 -14.44 27.00
C ASN A 7 -7.27 -14.17 25.79
N VAL A 8 -6.63 -13.00 25.80
CA VAL A 8 -5.74 -12.44 24.75
C VAL A 8 -4.39 -13.17 24.64
N LEU A 9 -4.18 -14.27 25.37
CA LEU A 9 -2.88 -14.96 25.48
C LEU A 9 -2.64 -16.10 24.47
N ALA A 10 -3.61 -16.44 23.61
CA ALA A 10 -3.56 -17.67 22.79
C ALA A 10 -3.15 -17.46 21.31
N VAL A 11 -2.91 -16.24 20.85
CA VAL A 11 -2.57 -15.98 19.42
C VAL A 11 -1.05 -15.87 19.19
N VAL A 12 -0.24 -15.80 20.25
CA VAL A 12 1.23 -15.60 20.15
C VAL A 12 2.00 -16.91 19.83
N ALA A 13 1.34 -18.07 19.87
CA ALA A 13 1.99 -19.39 19.77
C ALA A 13 2.13 -19.96 18.34
N LEU A 14 1.98 -19.15 17.28
CA LEU A 14 2.17 -19.58 15.88
C LEU A 14 3.47 -19.05 15.24
N PHE A 15 4.37 -18.49 16.06
CA PHE A 15 5.65 -17.91 15.62
C PHE A 15 6.90 -18.62 16.17
N SER A 16 6.77 -19.84 16.70
CA SER A 16 7.87 -20.60 17.30
C SER A 16 8.27 -21.81 16.46
N GLY A 17 8.83 -21.55 15.27
CA GLY A 17 9.25 -22.64 14.38
C GLY A 17 10.03 -22.20 13.15
N ILE A 18 11.03 -21.33 13.28
CA ILE A 18 12.08 -21.21 12.26
C ILE A 18 13.41 -21.42 12.97
N MET A 19 13.91 -22.65 12.84
CA MET A 19 15.23 -23.06 13.30
C MET A 19 16.30 -22.24 12.57
N PHE A 20 17.26 -21.79 13.36
CA PHE A 20 18.48 -21.11 12.97
C PHE A 20 19.29 -21.95 11.96
N THR A 21 19.26 -21.57 10.68
CA THR A 21 20.41 -21.79 9.79
C THR A 21 21.15 -20.47 9.70
N SER A 22 22.10 -20.30 10.62
CA SER A 22 23.01 -19.16 10.69
C SER A 22 23.88 -19.10 9.44
N CYS A 23 23.46 -18.34 8.43
CA CYS A 23 24.39 -17.71 7.51
C CYS A 23 24.74 -16.36 8.14
N LEU A 24 25.89 -16.31 8.84
CA LEU A 24 26.47 -15.09 9.38
C LEU A 24 26.71 -14.11 8.22
N LYS A 25 25.77 -13.18 8.01
CA LYS A 25 25.98 -12.04 7.12
C LYS A 25 26.75 -10.96 7.87
N ASP A 26 27.82 -10.49 7.23
CA ASP A 26 28.61 -9.35 7.68
C ASP A 26 27.71 -8.16 8.01
N LYS A 27 28.05 -7.45 9.10
CA LYS A 27 27.26 -6.37 9.69
C LYS A 27 27.15 -5.09 8.84
N ASN A 28 27.50 -5.16 7.55
CA ASN A 28 27.47 -4.07 6.60
C ASN A 28 26.65 -4.38 5.33
N GLU A 29 25.94 -5.51 5.26
CA GLU A 29 24.97 -5.70 4.17
C GLU A 29 23.76 -4.78 4.37
N VAL A 30 23.80 -3.63 3.71
CA VAL A 30 22.60 -2.87 3.38
C VAL A 30 21.77 -3.78 2.48
N THR A 31 20.73 -4.38 3.03
CA THR A 31 19.75 -5.06 2.20
C THR A 31 19.15 -3.96 1.29
N PRO A 32 19.03 -4.17 -0.03
CA PRO A 32 18.35 -3.22 -0.90
C PRO A 32 16.84 -3.25 -0.67
N ALA A 33 16.19 -2.08 -0.72
CA ALA A 33 14.73 -2.02 -0.73
C ALA A 33 14.17 -2.90 -1.86
N PRO A 34 13.03 -3.57 -1.65
CA PRO A 34 12.47 -4.45 -2.66
C PRO A 34 12.14 -3.63 -3.91
N SER A 35 12.54 -4.13 -5.09
CA SER A 35 12.18 -3.50 -6.35
C SER A 35 10.69 -3.73 -6.65
N ILE A 36 9.90 -2.67 -6.68
CA ILE A 36 8.47 -2.72 -6.96
C ILE A 36 8.25 -2.56 -8.46
N THR A 37 8.36 -3.66 -9.19
CA THR A 37 8.12 -3.68 -10.64
C THR A 37 7.08 -4.72 -11.04
N GLY A 38 6.36 -4.40 -12.10
CA GLY A 38 5.37 -5.24 -12.74
C GLY A 38 4.00 -4.59 -12.88
N ASN A 39 3.04 -5.43 -13.22
CA ASN A 39 1.66 -5.07 -13.44
C ASN A 39 0.84 -5.42 -12.22
N PHE A 40 0.09 -4.46 -11.68
CA PHE A 40 -0.70 -4.64 -10.48
C PHE A 40 -2.15 -4.22 -10.72
N ASP A 41 -3.08 -5.10 -10.36
CA ASP A 41 -4.51 -4.88 -10.49
C ASP A 41 -5.20 -5.13 -9.14
N GLY A 42 -6.21 -4.32 -8.85
CA GLY A 42 -6.97 -4.45 -7.63
C GLY A 42 -7.90 -3.29 -7.42
N VAL A 43 -7.90 -2.76 -6.20
CA VAL A 43 -8.91 -1.79 -5.79
C VAL A 43 -8.34 -0.61 -5.04
N PHE A 44 -8.93 0.54 -5.33
CA PHE A 44 -8.75 1.78 -4.60
C PHE A 44 -9.95 2.02 -3.68
N LYS A 45 -9.71 2.31 -2.41
CA LYS A 45 -10.74 2.54 -1.39
C LYS A 45 -10.53 3.89 -0.72
N LYS A 46 -11.63 4.60 -0.46
CA LYS A 46 -11.65 5.68 0.54
C LYS A 46 -12.20 5.13 1.83
N LEU A 47 -11.41 5.27 2.89
CA LEU A 47 -11.74 4.85 4.24
C LEU A 47 -11.98 6.10 5.09
N LYS A 48 -13.00 6.08 5.93
CA LYS A 48 -13.30 7.15 6.90
C LYS A 48 -13.27 6.58 8.32
N LYS A 49 -12.56 7.25 9.22
CA LYS A 49 -12.50 6.88 10.64
C LYS A 49 -13.91 6.92 11.22
N ARG A 50 -14.25 5.88 11.98
CA ARG A 50 -15.54 5.82 12.69
C ARG A 50 -15.65 6.95 13.71
N THR A 51 -16.83 7.52 13.84
CA THR A 51 -17.11 8.55 14.86
C THR A 51 -17.18 7.97 16.27
N THR A 52 -17.54 6.68 16.39
CA THR A 52 -17.58 5.94 17.64
C THR A 52 -16.88 4.58 17.49
N GLY A 53 -16.22 4.14 18.56
CA GLY A 53 -15.43 2.90 18.55
C GLY A 53 -14.09 3.02 17.82
N THR A 54 -13.50 1.87 17.47
CA THR A 54 -12.21 1.79 16.76
C THR A 54 -12.42 1.36 15.31
N GLY A 55 -11.54 1.85 14.42
CA GLY A 55 -11.47 1.43 13.02
C GLY A 55 -12.00 2.44 11.99
N PHE A 56 -12.14 1.96 10.77
CA PHE A 56 -12.52 2.73 9.59
C PHE A 56 -13.64 2.03 8.82
N ASP A 57 -14.55 2.82 8.24
CA ASP A 57 -15.56 2.35 7.29
C ASP A 57 -15.11 2.63 5.86
N THR A 58 -15.46 1.72 4.94
CA THR A 58 -15.24 1.94 3.50
C THR A 58 -16.34 2.84 2.97
N VAL A 59 -15.98 4.04 2.52
CA VAL A 59 -16.89 5.02 1.92
C VAL A 59 -17.18 4.67 0.47
N TYR A 60 -16.13 4.34 -0.29
CA TYR A 60 -16.25 3.83 -1.65
C TYR A 60 -15.10 2.90 -1.99
N LYS A 61 -15.29 2.12 -3.07
CA LYS A 61 -14.33 1.18 -3.63
C LYS A 61 -14.46 1.18 -5.16
N HIS A 62 -13.34 1.34 -5.86
CA HIS A 62 -13.27 1.31 -7.32
C HIS A 62 -12.12 0.43 -7.82
N GLY A 63 -12.21 0.00 -9.08
CA GLY A 63 -11.10 -0.68 -9.75
C GLY A 63 -9.90 0.25 -9.90
N PHE A 64 -8.71 -0.33 -9.73
CA PHE A 64 -7.45 0.39 -9.88
C PHE A 64 -6.37 -0.54 -10.43
N ALA A 65 -5.58 -0.01 -11.36
CA ALA A 65 -4.44 -0.69 -11.94
C ALA A 65 -3.23 0.24 -11.92
N VAL A 66 -2.04 -0.29 -11.57
CA VAL A 66 -0.76 0.42 -11.73
C VAL A 66 0.27 -0.48 -12.39
N ARG A 67 0.98 0.07 -13.35
CA ARG A 67 2.03 -0.61 -14.11
C ARG A 67 3.33 0.11 -13.83
N MET A 68 4.27 -0.59 -13.21
CA MET A 68 5.50 -0.02 -12.64
C MET A 68 6.72 -0.65 -13.28
N LYS A 69 7.60 0.18 -13.84
CA LYS A 69 8.82 -0.23 -14.54
C LYS A 69 9.99 0.58 -14.02
N ALA A 70 11.09 -0.08 -13.70
CA ALA A 70 12.26 0.56 -13.10
C ALA A 70 12.75 1.79 -13.90
N ASP A 71 12.84 1.67 -15.22
CA ASP A 71 13.45 2.72 -16.06
C ASP A 71 12.45 3.69 -16.69
N SER A 72 11.18 3.29 -16.83
CA SER A 72 10.15 4.09 -17.52
C SER A 72 9.08 4.65 -16.59
N GLY A 73 9.23 4.46 -15.28
CA GLY A 73 8.31 4.97 -14.27
C GLY A 73 7.01 4.18 -14.18
N TYR A 74 5.89 4.88 -13.99
CA TYR A 74 4.59 4.24 -13.78
C TYR A 74 3.47 4.81 -14.67
N THR A 75 2.44 4.00 -14.87
CA THR A 75 1.12 4.42 -15.33
C THR A 75 0.06 3.84 -14.41
N ALA A 76 -0.98 4.62 -14.11
CA ALA A 76 -2.09 4.20 -13.27
C ALA A 76 -3.43 4.53 -13.92
N VAL A 77 -4.37 3.60 -13.80
CA VAL A 77 -5.73 3.72 -14.32
C VAL A 77 -6.72 3.45 -13.19
N SER A 78 -7.75 4.27 -13.11
CA SER A 78 -8.80 4.20 -12.10
C SER A 78 -10.17 4.26 -12.75
N ASP A 79 -11.10 3.43 -12.28
CA ASP A 79 -12.51 3.50 -12.67
C ASP A 79 -13.30 4.54 -11.85
N SER A 80 -12.65 5.21 -10.89
CA SER A 80 -13.27 6.24 -10.05
C SER A 80 -13.34 7.59 -10.74
N VAL A 81 -14.45 8.31 -10.58
CA VAL A 81 -14.55 9.73 -10.95
C VAL A 81 -13.71 10.65 -10.06
N SER A 82 -13.36 10.20 -8.85
CA SER A 82 -12.61 10.96 -7.85
C SER A 82 -11.10 10.75 -7.90
N HIS A 83 -10.62 9.86 -8.77
CA HIS A 83 -9.19 9.58 -8.95
C HIS A 83 -8.85 9.60 -10.44
N SER A 84 -7.88 10.42 -10.82
CA SER A 84 -7.42 10.55 -12.20
C SER A 84 -6.60 9.34 -12.63
N ASN A 85 -6.52 9.12 -13.95
CA ASN A 85 -5.44 8.33 -14.49
C ASN A 85 -4.14 9.14 -14.35
N SER A 86 -3.06 8.48 -13.96
CA SER A 86 -1.79 9.14 -13.61
C SER A 86 -0.64 8.49 -14.38
N ASN A 87 0.42 9.25 -14.66
CA ASN A 87 1.68 8.68 -15.13
C ASN A 87 2.85 9.54 -14.66
N GLY A 88 4.02 8.93 -14.51
CA GLY A 88 5.17 9.66 -14.00
C GLY A 88 6.30 8.77 -13.56
N THR A 89 7.13 9.24 -12.64
CA THR A 89 8.21 8.45 -12.03
C THR A 89 7.81 8.01 -10.64
N PHE A 90 8.45 6.94 -10.15
CA PHE A 90 8.31 6.49 -8.78
C PHE A 90 9.67 6.06 -8.26
N GLU A 91 9.84 6.16 -6.95
CA GLU A 91 10.98 5.67 -6.21
C GLU A 91 10.47 5.05 -4.92
N ASN A 92 11.17 4.06 -4.35
CA ASN A 92 10.80 3.48 -3.08
C ASN A 92 12.02 3.21 -2.20
N ASP A 93 11.81 3.34 -0.90
CA ASP A 93 12.73 2.84 0.13
C ASP A 93 12.06 1.69 0.88
N TYR A 94 12.48 1.40 2.11
CA TYR A 94 11.89 0.35 2.94
C TYR A 94 10.51 0.67 3.54
N ASN A 95 10.15 1.94 3.62
CA ASN A 95 9.00 2.43 4.37
C ASN A 95 7.97 3.11 3.46
N TYR A 96 8.45 3.80 2.42
CA TYR A 96 7.66 4.65 1.56
C TYR A 96 7.88 4.36 0.08
N ILE A 97 6.82 4.58 -0.68
CA ILE A 97 6.87 4.77 -2.12
C ILE A 97 6.52 6.23 -2.42
N GLN A 98 7.37 6.88 -3.21
CA GLN A 98 7.15 8.23 -3.70
C GLN A 98 6.71 8.16 -5.15
N PHE A 99 5.63 8.87 -5.48
CA PHE A 99 5.22 9.08 -6.86
C PHE A 99 5.36 10.55 -7.25
N SER A 100 5.89 10.79 -8.44
CA SER A 100 5.97 12.10 -9.08
C SER A 100 5.12 12.06 -10.35
N ASP A 101 3.86 12.52 -10.24
CA ASP A 101 2.86 12.48 -11.31
C ASP A 101 3.03 13.66 -12.27
N LYS A 102 3.27 13.35 -13.54
CA LYS A 102 3.38 14.35 -14.62
C LYS A 102 2.02 14.90 -15.06
N THR A 103 0.94 14.22 -14.71
CA THR A 103 -0.43 14.64 -15.01
C THR A 103 -1.06 15.45 -13.89
N TYR A 104 -0.38 15.58 -12.75
CA TYR A 104 -0.83 16.39 -11.64
C TYR A 104 -0.69 17.88 -11.97
N THR A 105 -1.76 18.64 -11.76
CA THR A 105 -1.76 20.09 -11.83
C THR A 105 -2.24 20.66 -10.50
N SER A 106 -1.60 21.75 -10.07
CA SER A 106 -2.04 22.46 -8.86
C SER A 106 -3.50 22.90 -9.00
N GLY A 107 -4.33 22.60 -8.01
CA GLY A 107 -5.76 22.91 -8.01
C GLY A 107 -6.67 21.81 -8.57
N THR A 108 -6.14 20.67 -9.02
CA THR A 108 -6.98 19.51 -9.35
C THR A 108 -7.77 19.04 -8.12
N THR A 109 -9.05 18.70 -8.32
CA THR A 109 -9.91 18.14 -7.27
C THR A 109 -9.90 16.62 -7.24
N LYS A 110 -9.35 15.99 -8.28
CA LYS A 110 -9.18 14.53 -8.36
C LYS A 110 -7.92 14.12 -7.61
N LEU A 111 -7.95 12.90 -7.10
CA LEU A 111 -6.76 12.26 -6.55
C LEU A 111 -5.83 11.84 -7.68
N HIS A 112 -4.55 11.91 -7.40
CA HIS A 112 -3.45 11.51 -8.27
C HIS A 112 -2.48 10.68 -7.44
N LEU A 113 -1.69 9.82 -8.10
CA LEU A 113 -0.53 9.19 -7.45
C LEU A 113 0.60 10.22 -7.34
N GLN A 114 0.51 11.12 -6.37
CA GLN A 114 1.46 12.22 -6.17
C GLN A 114 1.88 12.30 -4.69
N GLY A 115 3.18 12.28 -4.44
CA GLY A 115 3.76 12.40 -3.10
C GLY A 115 4.15 11.05 -2.48
N LEU A 116 4.26 11.04 -1.15
CA LEU A 116 4.74 9.91 -0.36
C LEU A 116 3.57 9.06 0.16
N TYR A 117 3.71 7.74 0.06
CA TYR A 117 2.75 6.76 0.54
C TYR A 117 3.47 5.74 1.41
N ASN A 118 2.90 5.41 2.57
CA ASN A 118 3.33 4.21 3.29
C ASN A 118 2.94 3.00 2.45
N TYR A 119 3.82 2.00 2.36
CA TYR A 119 3.54 0.81 1.56
C TYR A 119 3.98 -0.49 2.23
N ALA A 120 3.45 -1.58 1.70
CA ALA A 120 3.91 -2.94 1.94
C ALA A 120 3.94 -3.69 0.60
N PHE A 121 5.01 -4.45 0.38
CA PHE A 121 5.16 -5.28 -0.81
C PHE A 121 5.80 -6.62 -0.44
N ASP A 122 5.14 -7.72 -0.80
CA ASP A 122 5.60 -9.10 -0.51
C ASP A 122 6.08 -9.87 -1.76
N GLY A 123 6.25 -9.18 -2.90
CA GLY A 123 6.54 -9.79 -4.19
C GLY A 123 5.29 -10.10 -5.03
N THR A 124 4.13 -10.26 -4.40
CA THR A 124 2.86 -10.64 -5.05
C THR A 124 1.73 -9.66 -4.83
N ARG A 125 1.78 -8.89 -3.75
CA ARG A 125 0.77 -7.92 -3.35
C ARG A 125 1.41 -6.60 -3.00
N LEU A 126 0.97 -5.55 -3.67
CA LEU A 126 1.37 -4.18 -3.41
C LEU A 126 0.22 -3.46 -2.72
N GLN A 127 0.48 -2.97 -1.51
CA GLN A 127 -0.46 -2.17 -0.76
C GLN A 127 0.17 -0.84 -0.43
N PHE A 128 -0.54 0.25 -0.62
CA PHE A 128 -0.08 1.56 -0.20
C PHE A 128 -1.22 2.44 0.26
N LEU A 129 -0.90 3.44 1.08
CA LEU A 129 -1.88 4.34 1.65
C LEU A 129 -1.39 5.78 1.71
N ALA A 130 -2.33 6.70 1.50
CA ALA A 130 -2.17 8.12 1.78
C ALA A 130 -3.23 8.58 2.78
N GLY A 131 -2.79 9.30 3.80
CA GLY A 131 -3.68 9.97 4.74
C GLY A 131 -4.08 11.35 4.24
N SER A 132 -5.32 11.76 4.49
CA SER A 132 -5.80 13.13 4.31
C SER A 132 -6.35 13.62 5.64
N GLY A 133 -5.49 14.24 6.45
CA GLY A 133 -5.78 14.56 7.85
C GLY A 133 -6.01 13.29 8.70
N ASP A 134 -6.66 13.44 9.85
CA ASP A 134 -6.77 12.37 10.85
C ASP A 134 -7.94 11.38 10.63
N THR A 135 -8.78 11.65 9.63
CA THR A 135 -10.09 10.98 9.49
C THR A 135 -10.30 10.27 8.18
N VAL A 136 -9.49 10.53 7.15
CA VAL A 136 -9.65 9.93 5.82
C VAL A 136 -8.35 9.27 5.39
N LEU A 137 -8.47 8.01 4.93
CA LEU A 137 -7.38 7.29 4.30
C LEU A 137 -7.77 6.86 2.89
N TYR A 138 -6.82 6.94 1.98
CA TYR A 138 -6.89 6.41 0.64
C TYR A 138 -6.02 5.17 0.57
N PHE A 139 -6.64 4.01 0.36
CA PHE A 139 -5.99 2.71 0.44
C PHE A 139 -6.04 1.98 -0.90
N TYR A 140 -4.88 1.52 -1.34
CA TYR A 140 -4.70 0.78 -2.58
C TYR A 140 -4.29 -0.65 -2.22
N ASP A 141 -5.02 -1.62 -2.75
CA ASP A 141 -4.84 -3.04 -2.45
C ASP A 141 -4.78 -3.84 -3.75
N LEU A 142 -3.54 -4.09 -4.21
CA LEU A 142 -3.28 -4.53 -5.57
C LEU A 142 -2.51 -5.85 -5.56
N ARG A 143 -2.86 -6.73 -6.49
CA ARG A 143 -2.15 -8.00 -6.73
C ARG A 143 -1.35 -7.90 -8.01
N LYS A 144 -0.15 -8.45 -7.99
CA LYS A 144 0.70 -8.57 -9.17
C LYS A 144 0.04 -9.53 -10.16
N THR A 145 -0.18 -9.08 -11.38
CA THR A 145 -0.82 -9.84 -12.48
C THR A 145 0.15 -10.15 -13.62
N GLY A 146 1.33 -9.53 -13.62
CA GLY A 146 2.38 -9.81 -14.60
C GLY A 146 3.63 -8.97 -14.35
N ASN A 147 4.60 -9.09 -15.25
CA ASN A 147 5.78 -8.24 -15.32
C ASN A 147 5.59 -7.12 -16.35
#